data_AF-A0A939DXY2-F1
#
_entry.id   AF-A0A939DXY2-F1
#
_cell.length_a   1.000
_cell.length_b   1.000
_cell.length_c   1.000
_cell.angle_alpha   90.00
_cell.angle_beta   90.00
_cell.angle_gamma   90.00
#
_symmetry.space_group_name_H-M   'P 1'
#
loop_
_entity.id
_entity.type
_entity.pdbx_description
1 polymer ?
#
loop_
_entity_poly.entity_id
_entity_poly.type
_entity_poly.pdbx_seq_one_letter_code
_entity_poly.pdbx_strand_id
1 'polypeptide(L)'
;MGNLFAGPHLWIILIIILLLFGAAKLPALAKSLGQSARVFKGEMKAMKEDDADATTPDAADATATGTSAPAKPSAERPADQDTPPRAS
;
A
#
# COMPACT_ATOMS: atom_id res chain seq x y z
N MET A 1 7.07 -15.63 -37.14
CA MET A 1 7.10 -15.71 -35.67
C MET A 1 6.33 -14.50 -35.16
N GLY A 2 5.02 -14.63 -34.93
CA GLY A 2 4.13 -13.49 -34.72
C GLY A 2 4.42 -12.73 -33.44
N ASN A 3 4.39 -11.40 -33.52
CA ASN A 3 4.66 -10.48 -32.42
C ASN A 3 3.50 -10.50 -31.40
N LEU A 4 3.41 -11.58 -30.61
CA LEU A 4 2.43 -11.78 -29.54
C LEU A 4 2.49 -10.67 -28.47
N PHE A 5 3.65 -10.03 -28.34
CA PHE A 5 3.93 -9.01 -27.33
C PHE A 5 3.83 -7.55 -27.83
N ALA A 6 3.55 -7.31 -29.12
CA ALA A 6 3.63 -5.96 -29.71
C ALA A 6 2.31 -5.48 -30.34
N GLY A 7 1.16 -6.05 -29.97
CA GLY A 7 -0.14 -5.73 -30.56
C GLY A 7 -1.31 -5.69 -29.57
N PRO A 8 -2.56 -5.57 -30.04
CA PRO A 8 -3.77 -5.48 -29.20
C PRO A 8 -4.01 -6.70 -28.28
N HIS A 9 -3.22 -7.77 -28.44
CA HIS A 9 -3.23 -8.94 -27.57
C HIS A 9 -2.84 -8.60 -26.12
N LEU A 10 -1.90 -7.67 -25.90
CA LEU A 10 -1.55 -7.21 -24.55
C LEU A 10 -2.74 -6.57 -23.84
N TRP A 11 -3.55 -5.79 -24.57
CA TRP A 11 -4.78 -5.21 -24.05
C TRP A 11 -5.82 -6.27 -23.70
N ILE A 12 -5.97 -7.31 -24.51
CA ILE A 12 -6.84 -8.45 -24.22
C ILE A 12 -6.43 -9.15 -22.92
N ILE A 13 -5.13 -9.41 -22.74
CA ILE A 13 -4.59 -10.05 -21.53
C ILE A 13 -4.79 -9.16 -20.30
N LEU A 14 -4.61 -7.85 -20.44
CA LEU A 14 -4.86 -6.90 -19.36
C LEU A 14 -6.35 -6.91 -18.97
N ILE A 15 -7.27 -6.91 -19.94
CA ILE A 15 -8.71 -6.96 -19.71
C ILE A 15 -9.11 -8.23 -18.94
N ILE A 16 -8.62 -9.42 -19.33
CA ILE A 16 -8.93 -10.67 -18.60
C ILE A 16 -8.42 -10.62 -17.15
N ILE A 17 -7.23 -10.08 -16.90
CA ILE A 17 -6.72 -9.91 -15.53
C ILE A 17 -7.60 -8.92 -14.74
N LEU A 18 -8.04 -7.82 -15.35
CA LEU A 18 -8.98 -6.88 -14.71
C LEU A 18 -10.33 -7.53 -14.40
N LEU A 19 -10.84 -8.44 -15.23
CA LEU A 19 -12.09 -9.16 -14.96
C LEU A 19 -11.94 -10.16 -13.81
N LEU A 20 -10.80 -10.86 -13.71
CA LEU A 20 -10.55 -11.85 -12.65
C LEU A 20 -10.23 -11.20 -11.30
N PHE A 21 -9.35 -10.20 -11.30
CA PHE A 21 -8.85 -9.57 -10.08
C PHE A 21 -9.65 -8.33 -9.69
N GLY A 22 -10.28 -7.65 -10.65
CA GLY A 22 -10.97 -6.37 -10.47
C GLY A 22 -10.04 -5.16 -10.61
N ALA A 23 -10.58 -4.05 -11.12
CA ALA A 23 -9.83 -2.81 -11.35
C ALA A 23 -9.20 -2.21 -10.09
N ALA A 24 -9.77 -2.48 -8.90
CA ALA A 24 -9.25 -1.96 -7.63
C ALA A 24 -8.10 -2.81 -7.03
N LYS A 25 -7.96 -4.08 -7.40
CA LYS A 25 -6.96 -4.99 -6.80
C LYS A 25 -5.61 -4.95 -7.50
N LEU A 26 -5.57 -4.72 -8.81
CA LEU A 26 -4.33 -4.49 -9.55
C LEU A 26 -3.47 -3.33 -9.00
N PRO A 27 -4.01 -2.11 -8.80
CA PRO A 27 -3.22 -1.00 -8.26
C PRO A 27 -2.80 -1.24 -6.80
N ALA A 28 -3.62 -1.93 -6.01
CA ALA A 28 -3.28 -2.28 -4.63
C ALA A 28 -2.09 -3.25 -4.58
N LEU A 29 -2.11 -4.32 -5.39
CA LEU A 29 -1.03 -5.29 -5.51
C LEU A 29 0.24 -4.66 -6.08
N ALA A 30 0.11 -3.79 -7.09
CA ALA A 30 1.24 -3.06 -7.66
C ALA A 30 1.87 -2.11 -6.62
N LYS A 31 1.07 -1.43 -5.79
CA LYS A 31 1.57 -0.52 -4.75
C LYS A 31 2.31 -1.28 -3.65
N SER A 32 1.79 -2.41 -3.18
CA SER A 32 2.49 -3.23 -2.18
C SER A 32 3.77 -3.87 -2.74
N LEU A 33 3.71 -4.43 -3.95
CA LEU A 33 4.87 -5.04 -4.60
C LEU A 33 5.93 -3.99 -4.96
N GLY A 34 5.51 -2.81 -5.41
CA GLY A 34 6.39 -1.70 -5.73
C GLY A 34 7.10 -1.14 -4.49
N GLN A 35 6.44 -1.11 -3.34
CA GLN A 35 7.06 -0.70 -2.08
C GLN A 35 8.14 -1.70 -1.63
N SER A 36 7.85 -3.01 -1.68
CA SER A 36 8.87 -4.05 -1.41
C SER A 36 10.03 -4.01 -2.40
N ALA A 37 9.73 -3.83 -3.69
CA ALA A 37 10.74 -3.72 -4.74
C ALA A 37 11.61 -2.47 -4.59
N ARG A 38 11.05 -1.34 -4.13
CA ARG A 38 11.81 -0.10 -3.89
C ARG A 38 12.80 -0.26 -2.74
N VAL A 39 12.39 -0.89 -1.64
CA VAL A 39 13.27 -1.18 -0.50
C VAL A 39 14.38 -2.13 -0.94
N PHE A 40 14.03 -3.25 -1.57
CA PHE A 40 15.01 -4.22 -2.07
C PHE A 40 15.98 -3.60 -3.10
N LYS A 41 15.48 -2.74 -4.00
CA LYS A 41 16.32 -2.01 -4.97
C LYS A 41 17.26 -1.04 -4.26
N GLY A 42 16.79 -0.35 -3.23
CA GLY A 42 17.58 0.58 -2.42
C GLY A 42 18.71 -0.14 -1.67
N GLU A 43 18.40 -1.26 -1.02
CA GLU A 43 19.40 -2.10 -0.34
C GLU A 43 20.41 -2.70 -1.32
N MET A 44 19.94 -3.23 -2.46
CA MET A 44 20.83 -3.77 -3.50
C MET A 44 21.72 -2.68 -4.11
N LYS A 45 21.21 -1.45 -4.24
CA LYS A 45 21.96 -0.31 -4.75
C LYS A 45 22.99 0.19 -3.73
N ALA A 46 22.62 0.27 -2.45
CA ALA A 46 23.56 0.55 -1.36
C ALA A 46 24.69 -0.49 -1.29
N MET A 47 24.39 -1.79 -1.44
CA MET A 47 25.45 -2.82 -1.52
C MET A 47 26.36 -2.68 -2.76
N LYS A 48 25.86 -2.08 -3.84
CA LYS A 48 26.63 -1.83 -5.07
C LYS A 48 27.46 -0.54 -4.95
N GLU A 49 26.99 0.41 -4.15
CA GLU A 49 27.58 1.73 -3.92
C GLU A 49 28.51 1.75 -2.70
N ASP A 50 28.38 0.81 -1.75
CA ASP A 50 29.32 0.64 -0.63
C ASP A 50 30.70 0.13 -1.09
N ASP A 51 30.82 -0.35 -2.34
CA ASP A 51 32.10 -0.59 -3.02
C ASP A 51 32.68 0.72 -3.64
N ALA A 52 31.88 1.79 -3.72
CA ALA A 52 32.23 3.07 -4.34
C ALA A 52 31.48 4.26 -3.69
N ASP A 53 31.93 4.69 -2.52
CA ASP A 53 31.67 6.02 -1.92
C ASP A 53 30.25 6.27 -1.33
N ALA A 54 30.18 6.31 0.00
CA ALA A 54 28.99 6.60 0.79
C ALA A 54 28.56 8.09 0.69
N THR A 55 27.35 8.39 0.20
CA THR A 55 26.67 9.68 0.46
C THR A 55 25.13 9.60 0.37
N THR A 56 24.51 9.86 1.53
CA THR A 56 23.16 10.42 1.82
C THR A 56 21.87 9.56 1.63
N PRO A 57 21.06 9.39 2.70
CA PRO A 57 19.72 8.81 2.63
C PRO A 57 18.66 9.89 2.30
N ASP A 58 18.01 9.77 1.14
CA ASP A 58 16.80 10.56 0.83
C ASP A 58 15.55 9.83 1.34
N ALA A 59 15.14 10.23 2.55
CA ALA A 59 13.83 9.95 3.11
C ALA A 59 12.80 10.92 2.49
N ALA A 60 12.28 10.57 1.32
CA ALA A 60 11.08 11.17 0.76
C ALA A 60 10.19 10.09 0.15
N ASP A 61 9.15 9.69 0.90
CA ASP A 61 7.76 10.03 0.57
C ASP A 61 6.81 9.08 1.33
N ALA A 62 6.43 9.54 2.51
CA ALA A 62 5.28 9.03 3.23
C ALA A 62 4.02 9.71 2.69
N THR A 63 3.51 9.26 1.54
CA THR A 63 2.16 9.68 1.10
C THR A 63 1.36 8.50 0.55
N ALA A 64 0.61 7.85 1.45
CA ALA A 64 -0.75 7.37 1.19
C ALA A 64 -1.32 6.81 2.49
N THR A 65 -1.82 7.71 3.33
CA THR A 65 -2.87 7.42 4.31
C THR A 65 -4.05 6.79 3.57
N GLY A 66 -4.08 5.47 3.49
CA GLY A 66 -5.27 4.70 3.16
C GLY A 66 -6.18 4.69 4.38
N THR A 67 -6.84 5.81 4.64
CA THR A 67 -7.99 5.87 5.55
C THR A 67 -9.09 4.97 4.99
N SER A 68 -9.10 3.72 5.43
CA SER A 68 -10.29 2.88 5.38
C SER A 68 -11.01 3.10 6.70
N ALA A 69 -12.10 3.85 6.62
CA ALA A 69 -12.93 4.33 7.72
C ALA A 69 -13.10 3.35 8.89
N PRO A 70 -13.01 3.79 10.17
CA PRO A 70 -13.65 3.07 11.25
C PRO A 70 -15.17 3.20 11.01
N ALA A 71 -15.84 2.07 10.81
CA ALA A 71 -17.29 2.02 10.88
C ALA A 71 -17.72 2.65 12.21
N LYS A 72 -18.63 3.62 12.13
CA LYS A 72 -19.28 4.33 13.25
C LYS A 72 -19.55 3.38 14.43
N PRO A 73 -19.01 3.63 15.64
CA PRO A 73 -19.65 3.17 16.86
C PRO A 73 -20.88 4.06 17.09
N SER A 74 -22.02 3.64 16.58
CA SER A 74 -23.34 4.11 17.02
C SER A 74 -24.11 2.94 17.63
N ALA A 75 -23.72 2.61 18.85
CA ALA A 75 -24.38 1.81 19.89
C ALA A 75 -23.28 1.64 20.95
N GLU A 76 -23.28 2.25 22.13
CA GLU A 76 -24.34 2.44 23.09
C GLU A 76 -24.14 3.72 23.92
N ARG A 77 -25.27 4.21 24.39
CA ARG A 77 -25.57 5.39 25.19
C ARG A 77 -24.65 5.54 26.43
N PRO A 78 -24.08 6.73 26.71
CA PRO A 78 -23.47 7.01 28.01
C PRO A 78 -24.59 7.17 29.04
N ALA A 79 -24.97 6.07 29.67
CA ALA A 79 -25.90 6.03 30.80
C ALA A 79 -25.20 5.35 31.97
N ASP A 80 -24.17 6.00 32.50
CA ASP A 80 -23.81 5.85 33.92
C ASP A 80 -23.02 7.09 34.37
N GLN A 81 -23.71 8.23 34.29
CA GLN A 81 -23.35 9.45 35.00
C GLN A 81 -24.28 9.54 36.20
N ASP A 82 -24.10 8.69 37.21
CA ASP A 82 -24.69 8.89 38.53
C ASP A 82 -23.69 8.48 39.64
N THR A 83 -22.94 9.50 40.07
CA THR A 83 -22.49 9.74 41.46
C THR A 83 -21.30 8.95 42.04
N PRO A 84 -20.14 9.61 42.23
CA PRO A 84 -19.32 9.50 43.45
C PRO A 84 -19.48 10.78 44.33
N PRO A 85 -19.01 10.89 45.61
CA PRO A 85 -18.31 9.94 46.48
C PRO A 85 -18.78 9.91 47.98
N ARG A 86 -18.40 8.83 48.70
CA ARG A 86 -17.93 8.74 50.11
C ARG A 86 -18.50 9.70 51.19
N ALA A 87 -19.23 9.15 52.18
CA ALA A 87 -19.02 9.39 53.63
C ALA A 87 -20.02 8.62 54.51
N SER A 88 -19.54 7.76 55.40
CA SER A 88 -19.92 7.57 56.82
C SER A 88 -19.22 6.33 57.36
#